data_AF-R7HGR4-F1
#
_entry.id   AF-R7HGR4-F1
#
_cell.length_a   1.000
_cell.length_b   1.000
_cell.length_c   1.000
_cell.angle_alpha   90.00
_cell.angle_beta   90.00
_cell.angle_gamma   90.00
#
_symmetry.space_group_name_H-M   'P 1'
#
loop_
_entity.id
_entity.type
_entity.pdbx_description
1 polymer ?
#
loop_
_entity_poly.entity_id
_entity_poly.type
_entity_poly.pdbx_seq_one_letter_code
_entity_poly.pdbx_strand_id
1 'polypeptide(L)'
;MSQPVVIKGNKHGIIVVLDAEAEFKDLKVQIEEKFKASAKFFGSADMALGFEGRVLSDEQQREVLDIIANVSQLNIICIIDHDEAQDAVFKAAIDQTVSAGAVAAPAQTGTNDGQFYKGCLRSGQVLETEGSIIVLGDVNPGGRIIAGGSVIILGSLRGNVFAGAGGNEDCFVVALEMNPMQIKIGEVIARSSDSAPRKKSKGIAPKIAYVDDSNIYIEDLGPDVFEDIRINC
;
A
#
# COMPACT_ATOMS: atom_id res chain seq x y z
N MET A 1 28.16 -11.98 -30.96
CA MET A 1 27.45 -12.80 -29.96
C MET A 1 26.45 -11.88 -29.28
N SER A 2 25.15 -12.13 -29.44
CA SER A 2 24.11 -11.33 -28.78
C SER A 2 24.18 -11.60 -27.27
N GLN A 3 24.17 -10.55 -26.45
CA GLN A 3 23.99 -10.72 -25.00
C GLN A 3 22.50 -10.91 -24.75
N PRO A 4 22.07 -12.02 -24.14
CA PRO A 4 20.65 -12.32 -24.00
C PRO A 4 19.94 -11.48 -22.91
N VAL A 5 20.71 -10.74 -22.11
CA VAL A 5 20.20 -9.71 -21.20
C VAL A 5 20.96 -8.41 -21.40
N VAL A 6 20.23 -7.33 -21.70
CA VAL A 6 20.79 -5.98 -21.84
C VAL A 6 20.02 -5.03 -20.92
N ILE A 7 20.75 -4.25 -20.12
CA ILE A 7 20.18 -3.23 -19.26
C ILE A 7 20.36 -1.86 -19.92
N LYS A 8 19.25 -1.17 -20.18
CA LYS A 8 19.25 0.24 -20.64
C LYS A 8 18.75 1.12 -19.49
N GLY A 9 19.60 1.99 -18.97
CA GLY A 9 19.21 2.97 -17.96
C GLY A 9 18.89 4.33 -18.58
N ASN A 10 17.85 5.00 -18.11
CA ASN A 10 17.61 6.42 -18.38
C ASN A 10 17.47 7.19 -17.05
N LYS A 11 17.16 8.50 -17.10
CA LYS A 11 17.05 9.35 -15.90
C LYS A 11 15.88 8.96 -14.98
N HIS A 12 14.92 8.18 -15.47
CA HIS A 12 13.64 7.91 -14.83
C HIS A 12 13.36 6.41 -14.61
N GLY A 13 14.27 5.51 -15.01
CA GLY A 13 14.07 4.08 -14.81
C GLY A 13 15.04 3.21 -15.59
N ILE A 14 14.79 1.92 -15.54
CA ILE A 14 15.62 0.87 -16.11
C ILE A 14 14.75 0.00 -17.02
N ILE A 15 15.23 -0.26 -18.22
CA ILE A 15 14.63 -1.20 -19.15
C ILE A 15 15.55 -2.42 -19.24
N VAL A 16 14.99 -3.60 -18.96
CA VAL A 16 15.65 -4.89 -19.08
C VAL A 16 15.19 -5.54 -20.37
N VAL A 17 16.08 -5.56 -21.36
CA VAL A 17 15.84 -6.22 -22.65
C VAL A 17 16.26 -7.68 -22.52
N LEU A 18 15.32 -8.58 -22.78
CA LEU A 18 15.47 -10.03 -22.65
C LEU A 18 15.36 -10.68 -24.03
N ASP A 19 16.21 -11.68 -24.28
CA ASP A 19 16.11 -12.52 -25.47
C ASP A 19 14.87 -13.42 -25.40
N ALA A 20 14.07 -13.38 -26.47
CA ALA A 20 12.83 -14.17 -26.59
C ALA A 20 13.11 -15.67 -26.66
N GLU A 21 14.23 -16.08 -27.25
CA GLU A 21 14.53 -17.48 -27.57
C GLU A 21 15.36 -18.18 -26.49
N ALA A 22 15.94 -17.43 -25.55
CA ALA A 22 16.74 -17.99 -24.45
C ALA A 22 15.86 -18.74 -23.42
N GLU A 23 16.41 -19.70 -22.68
CA GLU A 23 15.68 -20.27 -21.54
C GLU A 23 15.59 -19.26 -20.40
N PHE A 24 14.42 -19.18 -19.74
CA PHE A 24 14.22 -18.25 -18.63
C PHE A 24 15.19 -18.49 -17.46
N LYS A 25 15.60 -19.74 -17.25
CA LYS A 25 16.61 -20.10 -16.24
C LYS A 25 17.96 -19.44 -16.52
N ASP A 26 18.37 -19.38 -17.79
CA ASP A 26 19.61 -18.73 -18.19
C ASP A 26 19.50 -17.21 -18.11
N LEU A 27 18.32 -16.67 -18.42
CA LEU A 27 18.04 -15.24 -18.26
C LEU A 27 18.20 -14.80 -16.80
N LYS A 28 17.70 -15.58 -15.83
CA LYS A 28 17.83 -15.27 -14.40
C LYS A 28 19.27 -15.08 -13.94
N VAL A 29 20.15 -16.02 -14.32
CA VAL A 29 21.58 -15.96 -13.98
C VAL A 29 22.21 -14.69 -14.56
N GLN A 30 21.87 -14.35 -15.80
CA GLN A 30 22.44 -13.17 -16.44
C GLN A 30 21.87 -11.85 -15.89
N ILE A 31 20.60 -11.80 -15.54
CA ILE A 31 20.01 -10.64 -14.83
C ILE A 31 20.77 -10.42 -13.53
N GLU A 32 20.97 -11.47 -12.73
CA GLU A 32 21.70 -11.40 -11.46
C GLU A 32 23.11 -10.81 -11.65
N GLU A 33 23.89 -11.36 -12.59
CA GLU A 33 25.24 -10.89 -12.89
C GLU A 33 25.26 -9.43 -13.34
N LYS A 34 24.33 -9.04 -14.21
CA LYS A 34 24.28 -7.68 -14.77
C LYS A 34 23.89 -6.64 -13.72
N PHE A 35 22.89 -6.92 -12.89
CA PHE A 35 22.48 -6.01 -11.82
C PHE A 35 23.53 -5.93 -10.71
N LYS A 36 24.20 -7.04 -10.37
CA LYS A 36 25.32 -7.03 -9.43
C LYS A 36 26.51 -6.21 -9.92
N ALA A 37 26.87 -6.33 -11.21
CA ALA A 37 27.92 -5.53 -11.83
C ALA A 37 27.57 -4.04 -11.88
N SER A 38 26.28 -3.73 -12.02
CA SER A 38 25.77 -2.36 -12.20
C SER A 38 25.24 -1.74 -10.90
N ALA A 39 25.24 -2.47 -9.78
CA ALA A 39 24.69 -2.05 -8.49
C ALA A 39 25.32 -0.74 -7.96
N LYS A 40 26.61 -0.50 -8.24
CA LYS A 40 27.30 0.74 -7.88
C LYS A 40 26.82 1.97 -8.67
N PHE A 41 26.18 1.76 -9.81
CA PHE A 41 25.73 2.83 -10.70
C PHE A 41 24.34 3.35 -10.35
N PHE A 42 23.48 2.47 -9.82
CA PHE A 42 22.07 2.81 -9.60
C PHE A 42 21.77 3.45 -8.24
N GLY A 43 22.62 3.24 -7.23
CA GLY A 43 22.41 3.81 -5.89
C GLY A 43 21.10 3.35 -5.24
N SER A 44 20.57 4.14 -4.31
CA SER A 44 19.30 3.90 -3.60
C SER A 44 18.13 4.68 -4.23
N ALA A 45 18.13 4.79 -5.56
CA ALA A 45 17.15 5.61 -6.27
C ALA A 45 15.82 4.85 -6.45
N ASP A 46 14.74 5.61 -6.33
CA ASP A 46 13.38 5.23 -6.71
C ASP A 46 13.30 5.15 -8.25
N MET A 47 13.05 3.95 -8.79
CA MET A 47 13.11 3.71 -10.24
C MET A 47 11.93 2.87 -10.73
N ALA A 48 11.46 3.15 -11.94
CA ALA A 48 10.56 2.28 -12.67
C ALA A 48 11.34 1.19 -13.44
N LEU A 49 10.79 -0.02 -13.53
CA LEU A 49 11.38 -1.14 -14.27
C LEU A 49 10.49 -1.49 -15.47
N GLY A 50 11.08 -1.60 -16.66
CA GLY A 50 10.39 -2.09 -17.86
C GLY A 50 11.05 -3.35 -18.41
N PHE A 51 10.26 -4.19 -19.09
CA PHE A 51 10.76 -5.36 -19.80
C PHE A 51 10.56 -5.20 -21.31
N GLU A 52 11.60 -5.50 -22.09
CA GLU A 52 11.60 -5.46 -23.55
C GLU A 52 12.09 -6.78 -24.13
N GLY A 53 11.74 -7.06 -25.39
CA GLY A 53 12.28 -8.20 -26.14
C GLY A 53 11.62 -9.55 -25.82
N ARG A 54 11.01 -9.70 -24.64
CA ARG A 54 10.27 -10.91 -24.24
C ARG A 54 9.07 -10.53 -23.37
N VAL A 55 7.92 -11.14 -23.66
CA VAL A 55 6.74 -11.08 -22.78
C VAL A 55 6.96 -12.05 -21.61
N LEU A 56 6.86 -11.53 -20.40
CA LEU A 56 6.96 -12.31 -19.16
C LEU A 56 5.58 -12.46 -18.54
N SER A 57 5.31 -13.62 -17.95
CA SER A 57 4.16 -13.80 -17.05
C SER A 57 4.39 -13.11 -15.70
N ASP A 58 3.32 -12.85 -14.94
CA ASP A 58 3.39 -12.25 -13.61
C ASP A 58 4.35 -13.02 -12.67
N GLU A 59 4.35 -14.36 -12.73
CA GLU A 59 5.26 -15.21 -11.96
C GLU A 59 6.72 -14.97 -12.34
N GLN A 60 7.01 -14.91 -13.65
CA GLN A 60 8.35 -14.63 -14.16
C GLN A 60 8.81 -13.20 -13.83
N GLN A 61 7.92 -12.22 -13.92
CA GLN A 61 8.23 -10.84 -13.53
C GLN A 61 8.58 -10.78 -12.04
N ARG A 62 7.81 -11.47 -11.17
CA ARG A 62 8.09 -11.55 -9.74
C ARG A 62 9.44 -12.18 -9.45
N GLU A 63 9.77 -13.29 -10.10
CA GLU A 63 11.10 -13.91 -9.95
C GLU A 63 12.24 -12.96 -10.33
N VAL A 64 12.05 -12.16 -11.38
CA VAL A 64 13.05 -11.17 -11.79
C VAL A 64 13.17 -10.02 -10.78
N LEU A 65 12.05 -9.52 -10.25
CA LEU A 65 12.05 -8.51 -9.19
C LEU A 65 12.79 -9.00 -7.94
N ASP A 66 12.52 -10.24 -7.51
CA ASP A 66 13.18 -10.86 -6.36
C ASP A 66 14.69 -10.94 -6.57
N ILE A 67 15.14 -11.31 -7.77
CA ILE A 67 16.58 -11.32 -8.10
C ILE A 67 17.17 -9.92 -7.95
N ILE A 68 16.53 -8.90 -8.53
CA ILE A 68 17.03 -7.53 -8.52
C ILE A 68 17.08 -6.98 -7.09
N ALA A 69 16.04 -7.20 -6.28
CA ALA A 69 15.98 -6.79 -4.88
C ALA A 69 17.05 -7.47 -4.01
N ASN A 70 17.38 -8.73 -4.31
CA ASN A 70 18.40 -9.47 -3.56
C ASN A 70 19.84 -9.03 -3.87
N VAL A 71 20.11 -8.52 -5.08
CA VAL A 71 21.47 -8.17 -5.52
C VAL A 71 21.75 -6.68 -5.61
N SER A 72 20.74 -5.83 -5.48
CA SER A 72 20.85 -4.38 -5.59
C SER A 72 20.03 -3.66 -4.52
N GLN A 73 20.38 -2.41 -4.23
CA GLN A 73 19.64 -1.55 -3.30
C GLN A 73 18.57 -0.72 -4.01
N LEU A 74 18.13 -1.16 -5.19
CA LEU A 74 17.13 -0.47 -5.99
C LEU A 74 15.77 -0.57 -5.34
N ASN A 75 15.05 0.55 -5.28
CA ASN A 75 13.64 0.57 -4.93
C ASN A 75 12.82 0.65 -6.22
N ILE A 76 12.24 -0.48 -6.63
CA ILE A 76 11.43 -0.57 -7.84
C ILE A 76 10.00 -0.20 -7.49
N ILE A 77 9.56 0.99 -7.91
CA ILE A 77 8.23 1.52 -7.56
C ILE A 77 7.13 0.86 -8.38
N CYS A 78 7.40 0.59 -9.66
CA CYS A 78 6.43 -0.01 -10.57
C CYS A 78 7.12 -0.78 -11.70
N ILE A 79 6.43 -1.81 -12.20
CA ILE A 79 6.71 -2.40 -13.49
C ILE A 79 5.86 -1.67 -14.53
N ILE A 80 6.49 -1.28 -15.64
CA ILE A 80 5.80 -0.67 -16.76
C ILE A 80 5.81 -1.65 -17.93
N ASP A 81 4.62 -2.12 -18.31
CA ASP A 81 4.43 -2.88 -19.54
C ASP A 81 4.56 -1.93 -20.74
N HIS A 82 5.39 -2.33 -21.70
CA HIS A 82 5.78 -1.46 -22.79
C HIS A 82 4.62 -1.23 -23.78
N ASP A 83 4.17 0.02 -23.88
CA ASP A 83 3.56 0.59 -25.09
C ASP A 83 4.29 1.91 -25.41
N GLU A 84 4.52 2.20 -26.70
CA GLU A 84 5.52 3.14 -27.26
C GLU A 84 5.40 4.64 -26.85
N ALA A 85 4.55 5.00 -25.91
CA ALA A 85 4.22 6.40 -25.57
C ALA A 85 4.99 6.99 -24.37
N GLN A 86 6.08 6.37 -23.89
CA GLN A 86 6.43 6.45 -22.46
C GLN A 86 7.76 7.12 -22.06
N ASP A 87 8.14 8.27 -22.62
CA ASP A 87 9.05 9.17 -21.85
C ASP A 87 8.26 10.04 -20.87
N ALA A 88 7.01 10.37 -21.21
CA ALA A 88 6.11 11.16 -20.37
C ALA A 88 5.57 10.37 -19.18
N VAL A 89 5.36 9.06 -19.33
CA VAL A 89 4.82 8.18 -18.28
C VAL A 89 5.87 7.88 -17.21
N PHE A 90 7.13 7.67 -17.60
CA PHE A 90 8.24 7.52 -16.66
C PHE A 90 8.39 8.75 -15.76
N LYS A 91 8.29 9.95 -16.36
CA LYS A 91 8.30 11.19 -15.59
C LYS A 91 7.04 11.36 -14.74
N ALA A 92 5.85 11.03 -15.26
CA ALA A 92 4.60 11.18 -14.54
C ALA A 92 4.47 10.22 -13.34
N ALA A 93 4.92 8.97 -13.47
CA ALA A 93 4.89 8.00 -12.37
C ALA A 93 5.77 8.43 -11.19
N ILE A 94 6.96 8.99 -11.51
CA ILE A 94 7.88 9.55 -10.50
C ILE A 94 7.35 10.89 -9.96
N ASP A 95 6.91 11.81 -10.82
CA ASP A 95 6.41 13.13 -10.38
C ASP A 95 5.10 13.01 -9.60
N GLN A 96 4.22 12.03 -9.88
CA GLN A 96 3.00 11.79 -9.10
C GLN A 96 3.30 11.24 -7.70
N THR A 97 4.32 10.40 -7.56
CA THR A 97 4.72 9.87 -6.24
C THR A 97 5.54 10.88 -5.43
N VAL A 98 6.30 11.77 -6.09
CA VAL A 98 7.15 12.78 -5.44
C VAL A 98 6.41 14.12 -5.19
N SER A 99 5.42 14.50 -6.00
CA SER A 99 4.77 15.83 -5.93
C SER A 99 3.27 15.84 -5.59
N ALA A 100 2.57 14.71 -5.58
CA ALA A 100 1.15 14.67 -5.26
C ALA A 100 0.87 13.65 -4.16
N GLY A 101 0.41 14.10 -3.00
CA GLY A 101 -0.20 13.27 -1.96
C GLY A 101 -1.54 12.64 -2.40
N ALA A 102 -1.57 12.05 -3.59
CA ALA A 102 -2.68 11.33 -4.19
C ALA A 102 -2.23 9.87 -4.40
N VAL A 103 -2.48 9.05 -3.39
CA VAL A 103 -2.31 7.60 -3.48
C VAL A 103 -3.54 7.01 -4.17
N ALA A 104 -3.42 6.73 -5.46
CA ALA A 104 -3.96 5.49 -5.98
C ALA A 104 -2.83 4.47 -5.81
N ALA A 105 -2.94 3.62 -4.79
CA ALA A 105 -1.96 2.58 -4.53
C ALA A 105 -1.92 1.60 -5.72
N PRO A 106 -0.75 1.29 -6.29
CA PRO A 106 -0.63 0.13 -7.15
C PRO A 106 -0.77 -1.12 -6.26
N ALA A 107 -1.55 -2.08 -6.73
CA ALA A 107 -1.61 -3.42 -6.19
C ALA A 107 -0.18 -3.99 -6.10
N GLN A 108 0.27 -4.27 -4.87
CA GLN A 108 1.42 -5.14 -4.63
C GLN A 108 0.91 -6.34 -3.87
N THR A 109 0.76 -7.44 -4.62
CA THR A 109 0.32 -8.74 -4.16
C THR A 109 1.38 -9.35 -3.26
N GLY A 110 1.02 -9.61 -2.00
CA GLY A 110 1.63 -10.65 -1.17
C GLY A 110 2.66 -10.18 -0.14
N THR A 111 2.17 -9.59 0.93
CA THR A 111 2.30 -9.98 2.35
C THR A 111 1.31 -9.10 3.12
N ASN A 112 0.83 -9.53 4.28
CA ASN A 112 -0.12 -8.79 5.15
C ASN A 112 0.50 -7.50 5.76
N ASP A 113 1.25 -6.73 4.98
CA ASP A 113 1.98 -5.57 5.46
C ASP A 113 1.09 -4.33 5.37
N GLY A 114 0.87 -3.70 6.51
CA GLY A 114 0.08 -2.48 6.60
C GLY A 114 0.72 -1.34 5.81
N GLN A 115 -0.06 -0.64 4.98
CA GLN A 115 0.40 0.52 4.23
C GLN A 115 0.43 1.77 5.12
N PHE A 116 1.38 2.68 4.89
CA PHE A 116 1.40 3.97 5.57
C PHE A 116 0.89 5.07 4.64
N TYR A 117 -0.04 5.90 5.14
CA TYR A 117 -0.49 7.11 4.48
C TYR A 117 -0.20 8.33 5.37
N LYS A 118 0.45 9.35 4.81
CA LYS A 118 0.72 10.62 5.52
C LYS A 118 -0.12 11.73 4.91
N GLY A 119 -1.08 12.24 5.67
CA GLY A 119 -1.97 13.29 5.23
C GLY A 119 -3.34 13.22 5.90
N CYS A 120 -4.13 14.27 5.72
CA CYS A 120 -5.50 14.30 6.20
C CYS A 120 -6.48 14.06 5.03
N LEU A 121 -7.44 13.16 5.22
CA LEU A 121 -8.55 13.00 4.30
C LEU A 121 -9.60 14.07 4.58
N ARG A 122 -10.09 14.72 3.52
CA ARG A 122 -11.16 15.73 3.55
C ARG A 122 -12.32 15.35 2.64
N SER A 123 -13.38 16.15 2.65
CA SER A 123 -14.62 15.92 1.91
C SER A 123 -14.38 15.51 0.46
N GLY A 124 -14.85 14.31 0.11
CA GLY A 124 -14.78 13.72 -1.23
C GLY A 124 -13.55 12.84 -1.48
N GLN A 125 -12.56 12.84 -0.59
CA GLN A 125 -11.39 11.97 -0.72
C GLN A 125 -11.69 10.56 -0.21
N VAL A 126 -11.28 9.57 -1.01
CA VAL A 126 -11.37 8.15 -0.69
C VAL A 126 -9.96 7.57 -0.73
N LEU A 127 -9.58 6.85 0.32
CA LEU A 127 -8.34 6.08 0.41
C LEU A 127 -8.72 4.61 0.47
N GLU A 128 -8.29 3.84 -0.52
CA GLU A 128 -8.65 2.43 -0.66
C GLU A 128 -7.40 1.55 -0.72
N THR A 129 -7.41 0.44 -0.01
CA THR A 129 -6.32 -0.53 0.03
C THR A 129 -6.83 -1.96 0.26
N GLU A 130 -6.13 -2.95 -0.29
CA GLU A 130 -6.42 -4.37 -0.08
C GLU A 130 -5.96 -4.85 1.31
N GLY A 131 -4.95 -4.20 1.90
CA GLY A 131 -4.35 -4.59 3.18
C GLY A 131 -4.84 -3.77 4.37
N SER A 132 -4.09 -3.83 5.48
CA SER A 132 -4.26 -2.90 6.60
C SER A 132 -3.66 -1.53 6.27
N ILE A 133 -4.09 -0.47 6.94
CA ILE A 133 -3.54 0.88 6.73
C ILE A 133 -3.31 1.66 8.01
N ILE A 134 -2.19 2.37 8.06
CA ILE A 134 -1.80 3.28 9.12
C ILE A 134 -1.79 4.71 8.56
N VAL A 135 -2.65 5.56 9.10
CA VAL A 135 -2.81 6.96 8.70
C VAL A 135 -2.11 7.87 9.70
N LEU A 136 -1.10 8.59 9.24
CA LEU A 136 -0.44 9.69 9.94
C LEU A 136 -1.18 11.00 9.61
N GLY A 137 -2.34 11.21 10.24
CA GLY A 137 -3.19 12.38 10.03
C GLY A 137 -4.65 12.16 10.42
N ASP A 138 -5.51 13.08 10.01
CA ASP A 138 -6.93 13.08 10.35
C ASP A 138 -7.81 12.56 9.20
N VAL A 139 -8.92 11.90 9.56
CA VAL A 139 -10.02 11.61 8.64
C VAL A 139 -11.15 12.58 8.95
N ASN A 140 -11.26 13.66 8.19
CA ASN A 140 -12.26 14.69 8.42
C ASN A 140 -13.63 14.30 7.83
N PRO A 141 -14.72 15.00 8.21
CA PRO A 141 -16.04 14.77 7.62
C PRO A 141 -15.99 14.78 6.08
N GLY A 142 -16.67 13.80 5.48
CA GLY A 142 -16.67 13.55 4.04
C GLY A 142 -15.44 12.85 3.48
N GLY A 143 -14.39 12.64 4.28
CA GLY A 143 -13.30 11.70 3.96
C GLY A 143 -13.74 10.25 4.19
N ARG A 144 -13.17 9.31 3.43
CA ARG A 144 -13.47 7.88 3.53
C ARG A 144 -12.21 7.03 3.42
N ILE A 145 -12.06 6.06 4.32
CA ILE A 145 -11.07 4.98 4.21
C ILE A 145 -11.81 3.67 3.92
N ILE A 146 -11.28 2.86 3.01
CA ILE A 146 -11.70 1.48 2.70
C ILE A 146 -10.46 0.61 2.76
N ALA A 147 -10.40 -0.33 3.70
CA ALA A 147 -9.27 -1.23 3.88
C ALA A 147 -9.77 -2.68 3.91
N GLY A 148 -9.10 -3.56 3.17
CA GLY A 148 -9.33 -5.00 3.27
C GLY A 148 -8.89 -5.59 4.62
N GLY A 149 -7.96 -4.93 5.30
CA GLY A 149 -7.52 -5.25 6.67
C GLY A 149 -7.97 -4.23 7.74
N SER A 150 -7.22 -4.14 8.82
CA SER A 150 -7.45 -3.20 9.93
C SER A 150 -6.99 -1.78 9.61
N VAL A 151 -7.54 -0.79 10.32
CA VAL A 151 -7.25 0.63 10.10
C VAL A 151 -6.73 1.25 11.39
N ILE A 152 -5.55 1.88 11.36
CA ILE A 152 -5.01 2.65 12.48
C ILE A 152 -4.89 4.10 12.06
N ILE A 153 -5.52 5.02 12.78
CA ILE A 153 -5.48 6.46 12.53
C ILE A 153 -4.74 7.12 13.68
N LEU A 154 -3.51 7.56 13.42
CA LEU A 154 -2.71 8.34 14.35
C LEU A 154 -3.14 9.82 14.30
N GLY A 155 -4.43 10.05 14.58
CA GLY A 155 -5.12 11.34 14.52
C GLY A 155 -6.61 11.21 14.84
N SER A 156 -7.41 12.17 14.37
CA SER A 156 -8.86 12.21 14.56
C SER A 156 -9.62 11.45 13.48
N LEU A 157 -10.51 10.53 13.88
CA LEU A 157 -11.51 9.93 13.00
C LEU A 157 -12.85 10.67 13.14
N ARG A 158 -13.22 11.47 12.14
CA ARG A 158 -14.48 12.24 12.04
C ARG A 158 -15.27 11.96 10.76
N GLY A 159 -14.67 11.26 9.79
CA GLY A 159 -15.30 10.86 8.53
C GLY A 159 -15.86 9.44 8.60
N ASN A 160 -15.70 8.71 7.49
CA ASN A 160 -16.14 7.33 7.36
C ASN A 160 -14.94 6.39 7.26
N VAL A 161 -15.05 5.21 7.84
CA VAL A 161 -14.04 4.15 7.74
C VAL A 161 -14.71 2.81 7.52
N PHE A 162 -14.15 2.02 6.61
CA PHE A 162 -14.50 0.63 6.37
C PHE A 162 -13.24 -0.21 6.52
N ALA A 163 -13.21 -1.08 7.53
CA ALA A 163 -12.17 -2.07 7.74
C ALA A 163 -12.69 -3.47 7.45
N GLY A 164 -11.80 -4.41 7.13
CA GLY A 164 -12.20 -5.77 6.79
C GLY A 164 -13.07 -5.83 5.52
N ALA A 165 -12.76 -5.02 4.51
CA ALA A 165 -13.65 -4.78 3.38
C ALA A 165 -14.05 -6.03 2.58
N GLY A 166 -13.28 -7.11 2.69
CA GLY A 166 -13.60 -8.43 2.16
C GLY A 166 -14.56 -9.26 3.03
N GLY A 167 -15.21 -8.67 4.03
CA GLY A 167 -16.10 -9.37 4.97
C GLY A 167 -15.42 -9.94 6.22
N ASN A 168 -14.18 -9.50 6.52
CA ASN A 168 -13.45 -9.95 7.70
C ASN A 168 -13.88 -9.14 8.94
N GLU A 169 -14.62 -9.77 9.85
CA GLU A 169 -15.08 -9.14 11.10
C GLU A 169 -14.01 -9.14 12.21
N ASP A 170 -12.91 -9.90 12.07
CA ASP A 170 -11.78 -9.89 13.02
C ASP A 170 -10.91 -8.63 12.87
N CYS A 171 -11.20 -7.76 11.89
CA CYS A 171 -10.53 -6.48 11.72
C CYS A 171 -10.96 -5.45 12.78
N PHE A 172 -10.12 -4.44 12.98
CA PHE A 172 -10.38 -3.38 13.96
C PHE A 172 -10.02 -2.00 13.41
N VAL A 173 -10.54 -0.97 14.07
CA VAL A 173 -10.20 0.43 13.81
C VAL A 173 -9.66 1.08 15.07
N VAL A 174 -8.47 1.67 15.01
CA VAL A 174 -7.90 2.48 16.11
C VAL A 174 -7.86 3.94 15.70
N ALA A 175 -8.19 4.86 16.62
CA ALA A 175 -7.98 6.29 16.43
C ALA A 175 -7.58 6.98 17.73
N LEU A 176 -6.77 8.03 17.66
CA LEU A 176 -6.43 8.87 18.83
C LEU A 176 -7.65 9.64 19.34
N GLU A 177 -8.53 10.07 18.43
CA GLU A 177 -9.85 10.60 18.75
C GLU A 177 -10.90 9.91 17.86
N MET A 178 -11.88 9.23 18.45
CA MET A 178 -12.88 8.46 17.72
C MET A 178 -14.25 9.13 17.77
N ASN A 179 -14.58 9.90 16.72
CA ASN A 179 -15.88 10.56 16.52
C ASN A 179 -16.40 10.35 15.07
N PRO A 180 -16.44 9.11 14.56
CA PRO A 180 -16.77 8.79 13.17
C PRO A 180 -18.21 9.20 12.82
N MET A 181 -18.43 9.60 11.57
CA MET A 181 -19.79 9.60 10.99
C MET A 181 -20.30 8.17 10.85
N GLN A 182 -19.44 7.27 10.41
CA GLN A 182 -19.74 5.86 10.19
C GLN A 182 -18.47 5.00 10.36
N ILE A 183 -18.63 3.85 11.01
CA ILE A 183 -17.67 2.75 11.02
C ILE A 183 -18.36 1.53 10.42
N LYS A 184 -17.71 0.87 9.47
CA LYS A 184 -18.06 -0.48 9.01
C LYS A 184 -16.87 -1.40 9.26
N ILE A 185 -17.11 -2.59 9.81
CA ILE A 185 -16.11 -3.64 10.01
C ILE A 185 -16.74 -4.94 9.50
N GLY A 186 -16.14 -5.57 8.49
CA GLY A 186 -16.77 -6.69 7.79
C GLY A 186 -18.14 -6.28 7.22
N GLU A 187 -19.22 -6.95 7.66
CA GLU A 187 -20.58 -6.56 7.26
C GLU A 187 -21.33 -5.71 8.29
N VAL A 188 -20.78 -5.54 9.49
CA VAL A 188 -21.41 -4.79 10.58
C VAL A 188 -21.16 -3.28 10.41
N ILE A 189 -22.22 -2.49 10.60
CA ILE A 189 -22.16 -1.03 10.42
C ILE A 189 -22.70 -0.30 11.65
N ALA A 190 -21.93 0.67 12.12
CA ALA A 190 -22.31 1.58 13.19
C ALA A 190 -22.25 3.03 12.70
N ARG A 191 -23.15 3.85 13.22
CA ARG A 191 -23.21 5.29 12.93
C ARG A 191 -23.24 6.02 14.25
N SER A 192 -22.55 7.17 14.33
CA SER A 192 -22.73 8.05 15.49
C SER A 192 -24.19 8.47 15.59
N SER A 193 -24.79 8.33 16.77
CA SER A 193 -26.11 8.87 17.05
C SER A 193 -26.08 10.41 16.97
N ASP A 194 -27.07 11.02 16.33
CA ASP A 194 -27.18 12.49 16.23
C ASP A 194 -27.41 13.18 17.60
N SER A 195 -27.77 12.42 18.63
CA SER A 195 -28.28 12.92 19.92
C SER A 195 -27.30 12.84 21.09
N ALA A 196 -26.15 12.15 20.97
CA ALA A 196 -25.20 12.05 22.06
C ALA A 196 -24.40 13.37 22.20
N PRO A 197 -24.40 14.02 23.39
CA PRO A 197 -23.55 15.18 23.61
C PRO A 197 -22.09 14.74 23.44
N ARG A 198 -21.41 15.33 22.46
CA ARG A 198 -19.97 15.16 22.23
C ARG A 198 -19.22 15.69 23.46
N LYS A 199 -19.05 14.85 24.48
CA LYS A 199 -18.20 15.17 25.62
C LYS A 199 -16.80 15.35 25.05
N LYS A 200 -16.29 16.59 25.08
CA LYS A 200 -14.87 16.82 24.86
C LYS A 200 -14.12 16.03 25.93
N SER A 201 -13.44 14.95 25.54
CA SER A 201 -12.53 14.26 26.45
C SER A 201 -11.49 15.26 26.92
N LYS A 202 -11.20 15.31 28.22
CA LYS A 202 -10.06 16.05 28.74
C LYS A 202 -8.80 15.26 28.40
N GLY A 203 -8.26 15.49 27.20
CA GLY A 203 -7.05 14.82 26.70
C GLY A 203 -7.32 13.86 25.54
N ILE A 204 -6.22 13.46 24.89
CA ILE A 204 -6.21 12.43 23.84
C ILE A 204 -6.32 11.07 24.55
N ALA A 205 -7.43 10.37 24.31
CA ALA A 205 -7.68 9.02 24.81
C ALA A 205 -7.89 8.14 23.58
N PRO A 206 -6.87 7.38 23.14
CA PRO A 206 -7.00 6.51 21.99
C PRO A 206 -8.11 5.49 22.22
N LYS A 207 -8.85 5.20 21.16
CA LYS A 207 -9.97 4.26 21.19
C LYS A 207 -9.81 3.21 20.10
N ILE A 208 -10.39 2.05 20.36
CA ILE A 208 -10.48 0.96 19.40
C ILE A 208 -11.95 0.60 19.16
N ALA A 209 -12.27 0.33 17.90
CA ALA A 209 -13.54 -0.24 17.47
C ALA A 209 -13.31 -1.63 16.90
N TYR A 210 -14.14 -2.58 17.31
CA TYR A 210 -14.08 -3.98 16.90
C TYR A 210 -15.50 -4.57 16.88
N VAL A 211 -15.66 -5.72 16.24
CA VAL A 211 -16.94 -6.45 16.20
C VAL A 211 -16.94 -7.53 17.28
N ASP A 212 -17.99 -7.56 18.08
CA ASP A 212 -18.34 -8.66 18.96
C ASP A 212 -19.85 -8.86 18.94
N ASP A 213 -20.32 -10.11 18.99
CA ASP A 213 -21.75 -10.46 18.92
C ASP A 213 -22.55 -9.66 17.85
N SER A 214 -21.98 -9.51 16.65
CA SER A 214 -22.56 -8.75 15.51
C SER A 214 -22.84 -7.26 15.79
N ASN A 215 -22.20 -6.69 16.80
CA ASN A 215 -22.25 -5.27 17.13
C ASN A 215 -20.84 -4.66 17.11
N ILE A 216 -20.74 -3.38 16.78
CA ILE A 216 -19.48 -2.65 16.91
C ILE A 216 -19.40 -2.02 18.30
N TYR A 217 -18.37 -2.39 19.05
CA TYR A 217 -18.02 -1.80 20.33
C TYR A 217 -16.94 -0.74 20.14
N ILE A 218 -16.94 0.31 20.96
CA ILE A 218 -15.90 1.35 20.96
C ILE A 218 -15.42 1.56 22.39
N GLU A 219 -14.15 1.24 22.64
CA GLU A 219 -13.56 1.24 23.98
C GLU A 219 -12.28 2.08 24.02
N ASP A 220 -11.83 2.44 25.22
CA ASP A 220 -10.52 3.05 25.41
C ASP A 220 -9.44 1.99 25.13
N LEU A 221 -8.43 2.36 24.34
CA LEU A 221 -7.35 1.45 24.00
C LEU A 221 -6.51 1.17 25.26
N GLY A 222 -6.57 -0.07 25.74
CA GLY A 222 -5.86 -0.53 26.93
C GLY A 222 -5.66 -2.05 26.91
N PRO A 223 -4.93 -2.60 27.91
CA PRO A 223 -4.60 -4.02 27.98
C PRO A 223 -5.82 -4.94 27.97
N ASP A 224 -6.90 -4.51 28.62
CA ASP A 224 -8.11 -5.31 28.80
C ASP A 224 -8.77 -5.66 27.45
N VAL A 225 -8.78 -4.70 26.51
CA VAL A 225 -9.42 -4.88 25.20
C VAL A 225 -8.64 -5.81 24.28
N PHE A 226 -7.36 -6.09 24.57
CA PHE A 226 -6.56 -7.00 23.73
C PHE A 226 -7.00 -8.45 23.83
N GLU A 227 -7.70 -8.84 24.90
CA GLU A 227 -8.30 -10.18 24.99
C GLU A 227 -9.56 -10.32 24.13
N ASP A 228 -10.26 -9.20 23.89
CA ASP A 228 -11.49 -9.15 23.10
C ASP A 228 -11.24 -9.08 21.59
N ILE A 229 -10.03 -8.62 21.19
CA ILE A 229 -9.65 -8.50 19.78
C ILE A 229 -8.95 -9.76 19.29
N ARG A 230 -9.46 -10.36 18.22
CA ARG A 230 -8.86 -11.52 17.57
C ARG A 230 -7.76 -11.08 16.60
N ILE A 231 -6.52 -11.04 17.07
CA ILE A 231 -5.35 -10.84 16.21
C ILE A 231 -4.77 -12.22 15.87
N ASN A 232 -5.00 -12.69 14.64
CA ASN A 232 -4.32 -13.87 14.13
C ASN A 232 -2.88 -13.45 13.74
N CYS A 233 -1.92 -13.73 14.63
CA CYS A 233 -0.49 -13.58 14.39
C CYS A 233 0.09 -14.74 13.59
#